data_AF-B4IZ61-F1
#
_entry.id   AF-B4IZ61-F1
#
_cell.length_a   1.000
_cell.length_b   1.000
_cell.length_c   1.000
_cell.angle_alpha   90.00
_cell.angle_beta   90.00
_cell.angle_gamma   90.00
#
_symmetry.space_group_name_H-M   'P 1'
#
loop_
_entity.id
_entity.type
_entity.pdbx_description
1 polymer ?
#
loop_
_entity_poly.entity_id
_entity_poly.type
_entity_poly.pdbx_seq_one_letter_code
_entity_poly.pdbx_strand_id
1 'polypeptide(L)'
;MTTVRKTTPTMPTPTATMLRRRQLLHSVESLRGRVRQVLNCVINLHIEFLVLESNVAAMLDEVRCLNDDYAEVQRLDTLIEALRNYNGPTICHEWPYPLIFKGTIDEAHVAQILNADTSKSNDPLLMQPTETRSLSKRASRMGSRRAKGTILS
;
A
#
# COMPACT_ATOMS: atom_id res chain seq x y z
N MET A 1 7.30 -29.31 93.78
CA MET A 1 6.36 -28.90 92.73
C MET A 1 6.60 -27.43 92.40
N THR A 2 7.35 -27.14 91.35
CA THR A 2 7.68 -25.78 90.92
C THR A 2 7.03 -25.54 89.56
N THR A 3 5.94 -24.78 89.55
CA THR A 3 5.22 -24.37 88.34
C THR A 3 5.87 -23.12 87.75
N VAL A 4 6.51 -23.29 86.59
CA VAL A 4 7.07 -22.19 85.79
C VAL A 4 5.94 -21.51 85.03
N ARG A 5 5.69 -20.22 85.31
CA ARG A 5 4.74 -19.39 84.55
C ARG A 5 5.38 -19.01 83.20
N LYS A 6 4.77 -19.51 82.12
CA LYS A 6 5.07 -19.13 80.74
C LYS A 6 4.47 -17.75 80.45
N THR A 7 5.31 -16.75 80.27
CA THR A 7 4.90 -15.41 79.81
C THR A 7 4.61 -15.45 78.32
N THR A 8 3.37 -15.15 77.95
CA THR A 8 2.93 -14.97 76.56
C THR A 8 3.56 -13.70 75.99
N PRO A 9 4.21 -13.73 74.81
CA PRO A 9 4.79 -12.53 74.22
C PRO A 9 3.69 -11.63 73.66
N THR A 10 3.58 -10.42 74.21
CA THR A 10 2.72 -9.36 73.69
C THR A 10 3.33 -8.85 72.38
N MET A 11 2.61 -9.02 71.27
CA MET A 11 2.99 -8.42 69.98
C MET A 11 3.06 -6.89 70.12
N PRO A 12 4.10 -6.23 69.60
CA PRO A 12 4.17 -4.76 69.63
C PRO A 12 3.04 -4.16 68.78
N THR A 13 2.20 -3.35 69.42
CA THR A 13 1.16 -2.57 68.74
C THR A 13 1.84 -1.58 67.78
N PRO A 14 1.50 -1.56 66.48
CA PRO A 14 2.13 -0.66 65.53
C PRO A 14 1.86 0.79 65.93
N THR A 15 2.92 1.58 66.07
CA THR A 15 2.84 3.00 66.39
C THR A 15 2.15 3.77 65.27
N ALA A 16 1.42 4.85 65.60
CA ALA A 16 0.67 5.65 64.64
C ALA A 16 1.52 6.16 63.45
N THR A 17 2.81 6.38 63.68
CA THR A 17 3.80 6.73 62.65
C THR A 17 4.04 5.59 61.64
N MET A 18 4.11 4.33 62.08
CA MET A 18 4.24 3.17 61.19
C MET A 18 2.99 2.96 60.32
N LEU A 19 1.80 3.11 60.91
CA LEU A 19 0.54 3.03 60.16
C LEU A 19 0.44 4.12 59.09
N ARG A 20 0.79 5.37 59.44
CA ARG A 20 0.81 6.49 58.50
C ARG A 20 1.81 6.28 57.36
N ARG A 21 3.01 5.77 57.67
CA ARG A 21 4.02 5.42 56.64
C ARG A 21 3.51 4.33 55.69
N ARG A 22 2.87 3.29 56.24
CA ARG A 22 2.31 2.19 55.43
C ARG A 22 1.20 2.67 54.50
N GLN A 23 0.32 3.56 54.98
CA GLN A 23 -0.74 4.15 54.18
C GLN A 23 -0.20 5.08 53.08
N LEU A 24 0.86 5.83 53.37
CA LEU A 24 1.51 6.69 52.38
C LEU A 24 2.20 5.87 51.27
N LEU A 25 2.90 4.79 51.64
CA LEU A 25 3.48 3.85 50.67
C LEU A 25 2.41 3.20 49.78
N HIS A 26 1.28 2.80 50.37
CA HIS A 26 0.15 2.27 49.60
C HIS A 26 -0.42 3.31 48.62
N SER A 27 -0.50 4.58 49.04
CA SER A 27 -0.99 5.68 48.20
C SER A 27 -0.03 5.98 47.04
N VAL A 28 1.29 5.95 47.29
CA VAL A 28 2.32 6.11 46.26
C VAL A 28 2.27 4.97 45.25
N GLU A 29 2.09 3.73 45.71
CA GLU A 29 1.97 2.58 44.82
C GLU A 29 0.71 2.65 43.95
N SER A 30 -0.43 3.03 44.53
CA SER A 30 -1.66 3.27 43.78
C SER A 30 -1.49 4.40 42.74
N LEU A 31 -0.84 5.50 43.12
CA LEU A 31 -0.53 6.59 42.20
C LEU A 31 0.38 6.11 41.06
N ARG A 32 1.41 5.33 41.36
CA ARG A 32 2.31 4.74 40.37
C ARG A 32 1.55 3.90 39.34
N GLY A 33 0.59 3.09 39.80
CA GLY A 33 -0.29 2.31 38.93
C GLY A 33 -1.11 3.19 37.98
N ARG A 34 -1.76 4.23 38.53
CA ARG A 34 -2.55 5.17 37.72
C ARG A 34 -1.69 5.94 36.71
N VAL A 35 -0.51 6.40 37.10
CA VAL A 35 0.43 7.09 36.19
C VAL A 35 0.83 6.17 35.04
N ARG A 36 1.14 4.90 35.32
CA ARG A 36 1.44 3.92 34.25
C ARG A 36 0.24 3.71 33.32
N GLN A 37 -0.97 3.64 33.86
CA GLN A 37 -2.19 3.50 33.06
C GLN A 37 -2.40 4.71 32.15
N VAL A 38 -2.21 5.93 32.67
CA VAL A 38 -2.30 7.16 31.88
C VAL A 38 -1.23 7.19 30.79
N LEU A 39 0.02 6.82 31.11
CA LEU A 39 1.10 6.75 30.13
C LEU A 39 0.77 5.77 29.00
N ASN A 40 0.28 4.58 29.32
CA ASN A 40 -0.16 3.61 28.31
C ASN A 40 -1.32 4.17 27.44
N CYS A 41 -2.26 4.87 28.07
CA CYS A 41 -3.37 5.51 27.35
C CYS A 41 -2.86 6.58 26.38
N VAL A 42 -1.93 7.44 26.81
CA VAL A 42 -1.34 8.49 25.97
C VAL A 42 -0.51 7.89 24.83
N ILE A 43 0.27 6.84 25.10
CA ILE A 43 1.04 6.14 24.06
C ILE A 43 0.10 5.56 23.00
N ASN A 44 -0.95 4.85 23.42
CA ASN A 44 -1.92 4.29 22.49
C ASN A 44 -2.61 5.39 21.69
N LEU A 45 -3.04 6.47 22.33
CA LEU A 45 -3.68 7.60 21.65
C LEU A 45 -2.73 8.26 20.64
N HIS A 46 -1.45 8.37 20.95
CA HIS A 46 -0.46 8.90 20.02
C HIS A 46 -0.26 7.98 18.80
N ILE A 47 -0.26 6.66 19.00
CA ILE A 47 -0.21 5.70 17.90
C ILE A 47 -1.43 5.87 16.99
N GLU A 48 -2.63 5.94 17.57
CA GLU A 48 -3.88 6.16 16.80
C GLU A 48 -3.83 7.48 16.03
N PHE A 49 -3.29 8.55 16.63
CA PHE A 49 -3.13 9.83 15.94
C PHE A 49 -2.18 9.72 14.74
N LEU A 50 -1.04 9.04 14.88
CA LEU A 50 -0.09 8.83 13.77
C LEU A 50 -0.69 8.01 12.64
N VAL A 51 -1.47 6.97 12.97
CA VAL A 51 -2.20 6.18 11.96
C VAL A 51 -3.21 7.06 11.23
N LEU A 52 -3.97 7.87 11.95
CA LEU A 52 -4.93 8.80 11.36
C LEU A 52 -4.25 9.82 10.45
N GLU A 53 -3.14 10.42 10.89
CA GLU A 53 -2.36 11.37 10.10
C GLU A 53 -1.88 10.73 8.78
N SER A 54 -1.35 9.51 8.85
CA SER A 54 -0.93 8.76 7.66
C SER A 54 -2.10 8.48 6.71
N ASN A 55 -3.27 8.11 7.24
CA ASN A 55 -4.45 7.83 6.42
C ASN A 55 -4.97 9.09 5.72
N VAL A 56 -4.96 10.23 6.43
CA VAL A 56 -5.35 11.53 5.85
C VAL A 56 -4.37 11.94 4.75
N ALA A 57 -3.06 11.75 4.96
CA ALA A 57 -2.06 12.05 3.94
C ALA A 57 -2.28 11.20 2.67
N ALA A 58 -2.51 9.89 2.82
CA ALA A 58 -2.80 9.00 1.70
C ALA A 58 -4.07 9.43 0.93
N MET A 59 -5.14 9.78 1.66
CA MET A 59 -6.38 10.27 1.06
C MET A 59 -6.20 11.59 0.30
N LEU A 60 -5.36 12.50 0.81
CA LEU A 60 -5.04 13.73 0.10
C LEU A 60 -4.27 13.47 -1.19
N ASP A 61 -3.35 12.50 -1.20
CA ASP A 61 -2.65 12.11 -2.41
C ASP A 61 -3.59 11.47 -3.44
N GLU A 62 -4.52 10.62 -3.01
CA GLU A 62 -5.57 10.05 -3.89
C GLU A 62 -6.45 11.15 -4.52
N VAL A 63 -6.89 12.13 -3.73
CA VAL A 63 -7.69 13.26 -4.22
C VAL A 63 -6.90 14.11 -5.21
N ARG A 64 -5.59 14.30 -4.99
CA ARG A 64 -4.73 15.02 -5.94
C ARG A 64 -4.62 14.28 -7.26
N CYS A 65 -4.37 12.96 -7.23
CA CYS A 65 -4.34 12.14 -8.44
C CYS A 65 -5.66 12.21 -9.20
N LEU A 66 -6.80 12.09 -8.50
CA LEU A 66 -8.12 12.22 -9.12
C LEU A 66 -8.34 13.59 -9.76
N ASN A 67 -7.87 14.66 -9.11
CA ASN A 67 -7.97 16.01 -9.65
C ASN A 67 -7.10 16.19 -10.91
N ASP A 68 -5.92 15.58 -10.96
CA ASP A 68 -5.05 15.59 -12.14
C ASP A 68 -5.71 14.84 -13.31
N ASP A 69 -6.33 13.68 -13.04
CA ASP A 69 -7.11 12.93 -14.03
C ASP A 69 -8.30 13.75 -14.54
N TYR A 70 -9.02 14.43 -13.64
CA TYR A 70 -10.14 15.31 -13.99
C TYR A 70 -9.68 16.47 -14.88
N ALA A 71 -8.53 17.10 -14.57
CA ALA A 71 -7.96 18.17 -15.39
C ALA A 71 -7.61 17.68 -16.81
N GLU A 72 -7.10 16.45 -16.95
CA GLU A 72 -6.82 15.85 -18.26
C GLU A 72 -8.12 15.56 -19.04
N VAL A 73 -9.15 15.03 -18.39
CA VAL A 73 -10.47 14.84 -19.01
C VAL A 73 -11.03 16.17 -19.50
N GLN A 74 -10.96 17.22 -18.69
CA GLN A 74 -11.43 18.55 -19.08
C GLN A 74 -10.64 19.12 -20.28
N ARG A 75 -9.32 18.89 -20.32
CA ARG A 75 -8.47 19.28 -21.45
C ARG A 75 -8.89 18.52 -22.73
N LEU A 76 -9.16 17.23 -22.63
CA LEU A 76 -9.64 16.41 -23.75
C LEU A 76 -11.02 16.86 -24.24
N ASP A 77 -11.95 17.15 -23.34
CA ASP A 77 -13.26 17.68 -23.71
C ASP A 77 -13.15 19.01 -24.46
N THR A 78 -12.29 19.91 -23.97
CA THR A 78 -12.00 21.18 -24.65
C THR A 78 -11.41 20.96 -26.04
N LEU A 79 -10.50 19.99 -26.20
CA LEU A 79 -9.93 19.63 -27.50
C LEU A 79 -11.01 19.06 -28.44
N ILE A 80 -11.88 18.19 -27.95
CA ILE A 80 -12.97 17.61 -28.73
C ILE A 80 -13.92 18.72 -29.19
N GLU A 81 -14.28 19.65 -28.32
CA GLU A 81 -15.12 20.79 -28.66
C GLU A 81 -14.45 21.70 -29.72
N ALA A 82 -13.15 21.99 -29.56
CA ALA A 82 -12.39 22.73 -30.55
C ALA A 82 -12.36 22.04 -31.92
N LEU A 83 -12.19 20.71 -31.95
CA LEU A 83 -12.20 19.92 -33.19
C LEU A 83 -13.60 19.87 -33.83
N ARG A 84 -14.67 19.77 -33.04
CA ARG A 84 -16.05 19.81 -33.55
C ARG A 84 -16.40 21.14 -34.21
N ASN A 85 -15.86 22.24 -33.67
CA ASN A 85 -16.11 23.59 -34.17
C ASN A 85 -15.04 24.07 -35.17
N TYR A 86 -14.11 23.19 -35.57
CA TYR A 86 -13.03 23.54 -36.49
C TYR A 86 -13.54 23.61 -37.93
N ASN A 87 -13.52 24.82 -38.50
CA ASN A 87 -13.90 25.09 -39.90
C ASN A 87 -12.69 25.30 -40.84
N GLY A 88 -11.47 25.03 -40.36
CA GLY A 88 -10.24 25.15 -41.16
C GLY A 88 -9.97 23.92 -42.03
N PRO A 89 -8.95 23.95 -42.90
CA PRO A 89 -8.54 22.77 -43.65
C PRO A 89 -8.05 21.69 -42.68
N THR A 90 -8.65 20.51 -42.74
CA THR A 90 -8.19 19.34 -42.01
C THR A 90 -6.92 18.82 -42.68
N ILE A 91 -5.77 19.01 -42.04
CA ILE A 91 -4.51 18.39 -42.50
C ILE A 91 -4.56 16.93 -42.07
N CYS A 92 -4.99 16.06 -42.98
CA CYS A 92 -4.87 14.62 -42.82
C CYS A 92 -3.39 14.25 -42.91
N HIS A 93 -2.69 14.20 -41.79
CA HIS A 93 -1.44 13.47 -41.74
C HIS A 93 -1.78 12.00 -41.92
N GLU A 94 -1.29 11.41 -43.01
CA GLU A 94 -1.24 9.96 -43.15
C GLU A 94 -0.57 9.41 -41.87
N TRP A 95 -1.26 8.51 -41.18
CA TRP A 95 -0.70 7.85 -40.01
C TRP A 95 0.65 7.24 -40.44
N PRO A 96 1.77 7.45 -39.74
CA PRO A 96 3.10 7.08 -40.21
C PRO A 96 3.32 5.55 -40.33
N TYR A 97 2.29 4.76 -40.03
CA TYR A 97 2.25 3.33 -40.30
C TYR A 97 1.47 3.11 -41.59
N PRO A 98 2.12 2.65 -42.68
CA PRO A 98 1.38 2.23 -43.86
C PRO A 98 0.42 1.13 -43.43
N LEU A 99 -0.88 1.34 -43.60
CA LEU A 99 -1.87 0.28 -43.58
C LEU A 99 -1.59 -0.59 -44.81
N ILE A 100 -0.63 -1.50 -44.70
CA ILE A 100 -0.29 -2.46 -45.75
C ILE A 100 -1.41 -3.49 -45.80
N PHE A 101 -2.53 -3.12 -46.42
CA PHE A 101 -3.52 -4.11 -46.85
C PHE A 101 -3.19 -4.53 -48.27
N LYS A 102 -2.60 -5.73 -48.41
CA LYS A 102 -2.29 -6.36 -49.71
C LYS A 102 -3.54 -6.89 -50.43
N GLY A 103 -4.57 -6.06 -50.54
CA GLY A 103 -5.81 -6.40 -51.27
C GLY A 103 -6.83 -5.27 -51.17
N THR A 104 -7.68 -5.13 -52.19
CA THR A 104 -8.88 -4.27 -52.14
C THR A 104 -9.78 -4.76 -51.02
N ILE A 105 -9.80 -4.04 -49.90
CA ILE A 105 -10.75 -4.30 -48.83
C ILE A 105 -12.02 -3.54 -49.17
N ASP A 106 -13.06 -4.29 -49.50
CA ASP A 106 -14.42 -3.76 -49.66
C ASP A 106 -14.91 -3.18 -48.31
N GLU A 107 -15.66 -2.09 -48.34
CA GLU A 107 -16.12 -1.33 -47.18
C GLU A 107 -16.94 -2.23 -46.22
N ALA A 108 -17.65 -3.21 -46.78
CA ALA A 108 -18.36 -4.24 -46.02
C ALA A 108 -17.43 -5.14 -45.18
N HIS A 109 -16.19 -5.37 -45.62
CA HIS A 109 -15.21 -6.21 -44.93
C HIS A 109 -14.57 -5.47 -43.74
N VAL A 110 -14.35 -4.16 -43.87
CA VAL A 110 -13.90 -3.30 -42.75
C VAL A 110 -14.97 -3.27 -41.65
N ALA A 111 -16.24 -3.09 -42.03
CA ALA A 111 -17.35 -3.10 -41.09
C ALA A 111 -17.51 -4.46 -40.40
N GLN A 112 -17.27 -5.59 -41.10
CA GLN A 112 -17.31 -6.92 -40.48
C GLN A 112 -16.21 -7.14 -39.44
N ILE A 113 -14.98 -6.68 -39.71
CA ILE A 113 -13.87 -6.80 -38.75
C ILE A 113 -14.16 -6.00 -37.48
N LEU A 114 -14.58 -4.73 -37.63
CA LEU A 114 -14.87 -3.87 -36.49
C LEU A 114 -16.08 -4.35 -35.67
N ASN A 115 -17.08 -4.95 -36.32
CA ASN A 115 -18.25 -5.49 -35.61
C ASN A 115 -18.00 -6.88 -35.01
N ALA A 116 -17.06 -7.68 -35.55
CA ALA A 116 -16.73 -9.00 -35.01
C ALA A 116 -16.16 -8.91 -33.59
N ASP A 117 -15.36 -7.88 -33.30
CA ASP A 117 -14.73 -7.68 -31.99
C ASP A 117 -15.74 -7.33 -30.87
N THR A 118 -16.96 -6.91 -31.23
CA THR A 118 -18.03 -6.63 -30.25
C THR A 118 -18.86 -7.86 -29.87
N SER A 119 -18.66 -9.00 -30.54
CA SER A 119 -19.53 -10.19 -30.40
C SER A 119 -18.91 -11.38 -29.65
N LYS A 120 -17.71 -11.22 -29.07
CA LYS A 120 -17.05 -12.28 -28.28
C LYS A 120 -16.61 -11.82 -26.90
N SER A 121 -17.57 -11.46 -26.07
CA SER A 121 -17.48 -11.72 -24.62
C SER A 121 -18.04 -13.12 -24.36
N ASN A 122 -17.15 -14.11 -24.09
CA ASN A 122 -17.24 -15.13 -23.02
C ASN A 122 -16.33 -16.35 -23.31
N ASP A 123 -15.22 -16.38 -22.55
CA ASP A 123 -14.43 -17.53 -22.06
C ASP A 123 -13.43 -18.34 -22.93
N PRO A 124 -12.38 -18.92 -22.27
CA PRO A 124 -11.08 -19.24 -22.85
C PRO A 124 -10.88 -20.74 -23.13
N LEU A 125 -9.94 -21.04 -24.04
CA LEU A 125 -9.27 -22.32 -24.37
C LEU A 125 -9.50 -22.75 -25.82
N LEU A 126 -8.43 -22.69 -26.61
CA LEU A 126 -7.83 -23.90 -27.18
C LEU A 126 -6.43 -23.61 -27.71
N MET A 127 -5.46 -24.27 -27.07
CA MET A 127 -4.07 -24.37 -27.49
C MET A 127 -3.94 -25.11 -28.84
N GLN A 128 -3.03 -24.58 -29.68
CA GLN A 128 -1.88 -25.23 -30.38
C GLN A 128 -1.66 -26.75 -30.18
N PRO A 129 -1.01 -27.51 -31.12
CA PRO A 129 0.41 -27.33 -31.53
C PRO A 129 0.77 -27.79 -32.97
N THR A 130 1.94 -27.50 -33.58
CA THR A 130 3.21 -28.22 -33.36
C THR A 130 4.39 -27.60 -34.14
N GLU A 131 5.53 -27.62 -33.45
CA GLU A 131 6.97 -27.39 -33.72
C GLU A 131 7.53 -27.83 -35.11
N THR A 132 8.74 -27.49 -35.62
CA THR A 132 10.10 -27.23 -35.09
C THR A 132 10.96 -26.55 -36.19
N ARG A 133 11.97 -25.74 -35.84
CA ARG A 133 13.42 -26.03 -36.02
C ARG A 133 14.29 -24.76 -36.02
N SER A 134 15.26 -24.80 -35.11
CA SER A 134 16.25 -23.79 -34.76
C SER A 134 17.38 -23.64 -35.78
N LEU A 135 17.95 -22.42 -35.87
CA LEU A 135 19.37 -22.23 -36.17
C LEU A 135 19.97 -21.14 -35.27
N SER A 136 21.00 -21.59 -34.56
CA SER A 136 21.84 -20.96 -33.55
C SER A 136 22.82 -19.92 -34.13
N LYS A 137 23.07 -18.83 -33.38
CA LYS A 137 24.36 -18.12 -33.19
C LYS A 137 24.14 -16.94 -32.21
N ARG A 138 24.47 -17.08 -30.93
CA ARG A 138 25.79 -16.86 -30.28
C ARG A 138 26.15 -15.37 -30.12
N ALA A 139 25.90 -14.80 -28.93
CA ALA A 139 26.93 -14.34 -27.98
C ALA A 139 26.41 -13.25 -27.03
N SER A 140 26.06 -13.64 -25.80
CA SER A 140 25.99 -12.75 -24.65
C SER A 140 27.41 -12.39 -24.17
N ARG A 141 27.65 -11.12 -23.90
CA ARG A 141 28.71 -10.65 -23.00
C ARG A 141 28.14 -9.49 -22.17
N MET A 142 27.52 -9.82 -21.05
CA MET A 142 27.35 -8.89 -19.93
C MET A 142 28.48 -9.14 -18.94
N GLY A 143 29.35 -8.14 -18.77
CA GLY A 143 30.25 -8.07 -17.64
C GLY A 143 29.46 -7.67 -16.40
N SER A 144 29.51 -8.49 -15.36
CA SER A 144 29.24 -8.03 -13.99
C SER A 144 30.55 -8.11 -13.22
N ARG A 145 31.08 -6.93 -12.92
CA ARG A 145 32.28 -6.72 -12.09
C ARG A 145 31.88 -6.78 -10.62
N ARG A 146 32.60 -7.64 -9.87
CA ARG A 146 33.29 -7.32 -8.60
C ARG A 146 32.39 -7.13 -7.35
N ALA A 147 32.69 -7.60 -6.15
CA ALA A 147 33.65 -8.55 -5.56
C ALA A 147 33.35 -8.65 -4.03
N LYS A 148 34.18 -9.47 -3.36
CA LYS A 148 34.51 -9.57 -1.92
C LYS A 148 33.87 -10.85 -1.34
N GLY A 149 34.66 -11.90 -1.10
CA GLY A 149 35.67 -11.99 -0.04
C GLY A 149 34.93 -12.40 1.24
N THR A 150 35.20 -13.50 1.93
CA THR A 150 36.49 -14.00 2.40
C THR A 150 36.29 -15.41 3.02
N ILE A 151 37.23 -16.29 2.70
CA ILE A 151 37.90 -17.41 3.40
C ILE A 151 37.45 -17.82 4.83
N LEU A 152 37.62 -19.13 5.09
CA LEU A 152 37.93 -19.87 6.34
C LEU A 152 36.69 -20.58 6.92
N SER A 153 36.70 -21.86 7.28
CA SER A 153 37.65 -22.98 7.30
C SER A 153 36.83 -24.23 7.60
#